data_AF-A0A366X2U4-F1
#
_entry.id   AF-A0A366X2U4-F1
#
_cell.length_a   1.000
_cell.length_b   1.000
_cell.length_c   1.000
_cell.angle_alpha   90.00
_cell.angle_beta   90.00
_cell.angle_gamma   90.00
#
_symmetry.space_group_name_H-M   'P 1'
#
loop_
_entity.id
_entity.type
_entity.pdbx_description
1 polymer ?
#
loop_
_entity_poly.entity_id
_entity_poly.type
_entity_poly.pdbx_seq_one_letter_code
_entity_poly.pdbx_strand_id
1 'polypeptide(L)'
;MKGRTIVLDHLKDRPAAALMVDGKLDDFLIAGDAPAVGTIYRARADRPIKGQGGMFMTTPDGPAFLRQVKGLAPGAMLLVQVTGYAEPGKAIPVTQKVLFKSRYAIVTPDAPGLNISRSIRDDDERDRLLEVANAEMCESEYGLILRSACSGEDIAEIAEDIAAMADLADQVMGDQGADIALLCEGDGPHALAWRDWVEPAEVVTQPGGFEDHGVLDALDMAQGISEPLAGGGHIYVEPTRALVSVDVNTGSDTSIAAGQKANFACARALPRALRVRGLGGQITIDLAPMAKKDRRGFESTLRAAFRADSEDTTLVGWTPLGHYELIRKRGRIALTEALR
;
A
#
# COMPACT_ATOMS: atom_id res chain seq x y z
N MET A 1 6.87 -21.95 -12.48
CA MET A 1 7.65 -20.84 -13.06
C MET A 1 8.66 -20.37 -12.02
N LYS A 2 9.93 -20.20 -12.37
CA LYS A 2 10.91 -19.49 -11.53
C LYS A 2 11.01 -18.06 -12.09
N GLY A 3 11.09 -17.07 -11.22
CA GLY A 3 11.20 -15.66 -11.63
C GLY A 3 9.99 -14.82 -11.25
N ARG A 4 10.02 -13.56 -11.70
CA ARG A 4 9.03 -12.53 -11.42
C ARG A 4 8.29 -12.17 -12.71
N THR A 5 6.96 -12.18 -12.66
CA THR A 5 6.11 -11.81 -13.79
C THR A 5 5.04 -10.84 -13.30
N ILE A 6 4.91 -9.71 -13.97
CA ILE A 6 3.84 -8.73 -13.81
C ILE A 6 2.83 -9.01 -14.92
N VAL A 7 1.62 -9.39 -14.55
CA VAL A 7 0.53 -9.64 -15.50
C VAL A 7 -0.46 -8.50 -15.40
N LEU A 8 -0.66 -7.76 -16.48
CA LEU A 8 -1.63 -6.69 -16.61
C LEU A 8 -2.80 -7.21 -17.47
N ASP A 9 -3.96 -7.34 -16.86
CA ASP A 9 -5.14 -7.93 -17.52
C ASP A 9 -6.43 -7.29 -16.98
N HIS A 10 -7.58 -7.87 -17.31
CA HIS A 10 -8.89 -7.51 -16.77
C HIS A 10 -9.51 -8.70 -16.04
N LEU A 11 -10.26 -8.41 -14.98
CA LEU A 11 -11.08 -9.39 -14.27
C LEU A 11 -12.50 -8.85 -14.15
N LYS A 12 -13.47 -9.54 -14.75
CA LYS A 12 -14.87 -9.07 -14.84
C LYS A 12 -14.95 -7.64 -15.41
N ASP A 13 -14.27 -7.40 -16.54
CA ASP A 13 -14.17 -6.11 -17.23
C ASP A 13 -13.50 -4.97 -16.45
N ARG A 14 -12.93 -5.25 -15.27
CA ARG A 14 -12.18 -4.28 -14.48
C ARG A 14 -10.69 -4.45 -14.69
N PRO A 15 -9.93 -3.37 -14.95
CA PRO A 15 -8.48 -3.44 -15.00
C PRO A 15 -7.93 -4.05 -13.70
N ALA A 16 -6.94 -4.92 -13.83
CA ALA A 16 -6.28 -5.58 -12.72
C ALA A 16 -4.81 -5.87 -13.06
N ALA A 17 -3.98 -5.93 -12.02
CA ALA A 17 -2.58 -6.31 -12.13
C ALA A 17 -2.26 -7.38 -11.09
N ALA A 18 -1.48 -8.38 -11.48
CA ALA A 18 -0.99 -9.44 -10.62
C ALA A 18 0.53 -9.52 -10.67
N LEU A 19 1.16 -9.63 -9.51
CA LEU A 19 2.59 -9.91 -9.38
C LEU A 19 2.77 -11.37 -8.98
N MET A 20 3.35 -12.16 -9.89
CA MET A 20 3.70 -13.56 -9.66
C MET A 20 5.19 -13.67 -9.35
N VAL A 21 5.52 -14.37 -8.25
CA VAL A 21 6.90 -14.64 -7.84
C VAL A 21 7.05 -16.13 -7.57
N ASP A 22 7.91 -16.79 -8.34
CA ASP A 22 8.17 -18.23 -8.23
C ASP A 22 6.89 -19.09 -8.25
N GLY A 23 5.94 -18.70 -9.10
CA GLY A 23 4.65 -19.37 -9.27
C GLY A 23 3.64 -19.12 -8.14
N LYS A 24 3.86 -18.12 -7.30
CA LYS A 24 2.91 -17.70 -6.25
C LYS A 24 2.47 -16.27 -6.50
N LEU A 25 1.20 -15.99 -6.23
CA LEU A 25 0.69 -14.62 -6.20
C LEU A 25 1.32 -13.89 -5.01
N ASP A 26 2.11 -12.87 -5.32
CA ASP A 26 2.82 -12.05 -4.35
C ASP A 26 2.10 -10.73 -4.06
N ASP A 27 1.43 -10.18 -5.07
CA ASP A 27 0.58 -9.00 -4.94
C ASP A 27 -0.54 -8.98 -6.01
N PHE A 28 -1.67 -8.36 -5.69
CA PHE A 28 -2.80 -8.20 -6.58
C PHE A 28 -3.46 -6.83 -6.39
N LEU A 29 -3.74 -6.16 -7.50
CA LEU A 29 -4.39 -4.86 -7.58
C LEU A 29 -5.54 -4.97 -8.57
N ILE A 30 -6.70 -4.40 -8.23
CA ILE A 30 -7.88 -4.41 -9.09
C ILE A 30 -8.64 -3.11 -8.91
N ALA A 31 -9.19 -2.59 -10.01
CA ALA A 31 -10.06 -1.42 -9.95
C ALA A 31 -11.32 -1.75 -9.15
N GLY A 32 -11.70 -0.83 -8.26
CA GLY A 32 -12.96 -0.88 -7.52
C GLY A 32 -13.85 0.31 -7.87
N ASP A 33 -15.07 0.32 -7.34
CA ASP A 33 -16.01 1.42 -7.54
C ASP A 33 -15.70 2.65 -6.68
N ALA A 34 -14.93 2.46 -5.60
CA ALA A 34 -14.47 3.53 -4.74
C ALA A 34 -13.34 4.32 -5.42
N PRO A 35 -13.21 5.63 -5.15
CA PRO A 35 -12.13 6.43 -5.72
C PRO A 35 -10.76 5.88 -5.33
N ALA A 36 -9.84 5.90 -6.28
CA ALA A 36 -8.49 5.41 -6.09
C ALA A 36 -7.76 6.20 -4.98
N VAL A 37 -6.87 5.50 -4.28
CA VAL A 37 -5.97 6.17 -3.33
C VAL A 37 -5.06 7.12 -4.10
N GLY A 38 -4.94 8.35 -3.60
CA GLY A 38 -4.22 9.41 -4.29
C GLY A 38 -5.12 10.37 -5.07
N THR A 39 -6.41 10.05 -5.28
CA THR A 39 -7.37 10.99 -5.87
C THR A 39 -7.43 12.30 -5.07
N ILE A 40 -7.42 13.43 -5.78
CA ILE A 40 -7.42 14.77 -5.20
C ILE A 40 -8.72 15.50 -5.56
N TYR A 41 -9.37 16.05 -4.54
CA TYR A 41 -10.56 16.86 -4.68
C TYR A 41 -10.34 18.28 -4.18
N ARG A 42 -11.07 19.21 -4.79
CA ARG A 42 -11.53 20.41 -4.09
C ARG A 42 -12.81 20.06 -3.35
N ALA A 43 -12.72 19.96 -2.03
CA ALA A 43 -13.79 19.53 -1.16
C ALA A 43 -14.30 20.68 -0.28
N ARG A 44 -15.60 20.67 0.01
CA ARG A 44 -16.21 21.65 0.91
C ARG A 44 -16.20 21.12 2.34
N ALA A 45 -15.66 21.90 3.27
CA ALA A 45 -15.76 21.65 4.71
C ALA A 45 -17.22 21.73 5.17
N ASP A 46 -17.74 20.67 5.79
CA ASP A 46 -19.07 20.67 6.39
C ASP A 46 -18.97 20.96 7.90
N ARG A 47 -19.63 20.15 8.74
CA ARG A 47 -19.68 20.38 10.19
C ARG A 47 -18.52 19.67 10.90
N PRO A 48 -17.86 20.34 11.87
CA PRO A 48 -16.88 19.69 12.73
C PRO A 48 -17.58 18.68 13.66
N ILE A 49 -16.94 17.53 13.90
CA ILE A 49 -17.42 16.55 14.87
C ILE A 49 -16.86 16.91 16.25
N LYS A 50 -17.75 17.33 17.15
CA LYS A 50 -17.40 17.60 18.55
C LYS A 50 -16.85 16.33 19.21
N GLY A 51 -15.70 16.43 19.87
CA GLY A 51 -15.09 15.35 20.67
C GLY A 51 -14.26 14.31 19.91
N GLN A 52 -14.36 14.21 18.58
CA GLN A 52 -13.61 13.23 17.77
C GLN A 52 -12.44 13.82 16.96
N GLY A 53 -12.27 15.15 16.97
CA GLY A 53 -11.15 15.83 16.32
C GLY A 53 -11.11 15.64 14.80
N GLY A 54 -12.26 15.81 14.14
CA GLY A 54 -12.43 15.58 12.69
C GLY A 54 -13.50 16.47 12.06
N MET A 55 -13.52 16.53 10.73
CA MET A 55 -14.49 17.29 9.94
C MET A 55 -14.98 16.44 8.77
N PHE A 56 -16.30 16.40 8.58
CA PHE A 56 -16.87 15.86 7.35
C PHE A 56 -16.70 16.85 6.21
N MET A 57 -16.57 16.31 5.01
CA MET A 57 -16.41 17.09 3.80
C MET A 57 -17.30 16.54 2.69
N THR A 58 -17.80 17.43 1.85
CA THR A 58 -18.52 17.05 0.64
C THR A 58 -17.54 16.98 -0.53
N THR A 59 -17.52 15.84 -1.23
CA THR A 59 -16.73 15.61 -2.47
C THR A 59 -17.66 15.12 -3.59
N PRO A 60 -17.21 15.13 -4.86
CA PRO A 60 -17.97 14.55 -5.97
C PRO A 60 -18.37 13.08 -5.75
N ASP A 61 -17.49 12.30 -5.12
CA ASP A 61 -17.70 10.86 -4.85
C ASP A 61 -18.36 10.59 -3.49
N GLY A 62 -18.94 11.63 -2.88
CA GLY A 62 -19.72 11.53 -1.65
C GLY A 62 -19.00 12.10 -0.41
N PRO A 63 -19.44 11.69 0.80
CA PRO A 63 -18.91 12.23 2.04
C PRO A 63 -17.48 11.72 2.32
N ALA A 64 -16.59 12.64 2.64
CA ALA A 64 -15.23 12.38 3.08
C ALA A 64 -15.02 12.80 4.55
N PHE A 65 -13.99 12.25 5.18
CA PHE A 65 -13.64 12.53 6.57
C PHE A 65 -12.17 12.92 6.70
N LEU A 66 -11.95 14.15 7.18
CA LEU A 66 -10.65 14.71 7.47
C LEU A 66 -10.37 14.64 8.98
N ARG A 67 -9.26 13.99 9.36
CA ARG A 67 -8.81 13.90 10.76
C ARG A 67 -7.97 15.10 11.17
N GLN A 68 -7.89 15.34 12.48
CA GLN A 68 -6.96 16.28 13.12
C GLN A 68 -7.12 17.74 12.66
N VAL A 69 -8.36 18.18 12.48
CA VAL A 69 -8.65 19.56 12.13
C VAL A 69 -8.44 20.52 13.31
N LYS A 70 -7.64 21.56 13.08
CA LYS A 70 -7.56 22.77 13.91
C LYS A 70 -7.89 23.98 13.06
N GLY A 71 -8.83 24.81 13.52
CA GLY A 71 -9.09 26.13 12.93
C GLY A 71 -9.82 26.15 11.57
N LEU A 72 -10.39 25.04 11.10
CA LEU A 72 -11.15 25.03 9.85
C LEU A 72 -12.58 25.58 10.05
N ALA A 73 -12.97 26.50 9.18
CA ALA A 73 -14.31 27.07 9.14
C ALA A 73 -15.24 26.20 8.26
N PRO A 74 -16.48 25.93 8.70
CA PRO A 74 -17.51 25.34 7.83
C PRO A 74 -17.70 26.17 6.56
N GLY A 75 -17.86 25.51 5.42
CA GLY A 75 -18.02 26.11 4.11
C GLY A 75 -16.72 26.40 3.36
N ALA A 76 -15.55 26.28 4.02
CA ALA A 76 -14.27 26.47 3.35
C ALA A 76 -14.03 25.43 2.24
N MET A 77 -13.48 25.87 1.11
CA MET A 77 -13.03 24.99 0.03
C MET A 77 -11.57 24.63 0.26
N LEU A 78 -11.28 23.33 0.21
CA LEU A 78 -9.99 22.78 0.62
C LEU A 78 -9.57 21.67 -0.33
N LEU A 79 -8.29 21.65 -0.66
CA LEU A 79 -7.66 20.53 -1.34
C LEU A 79 -7.52 19.37 -0.36
N VAL A 80 -7.99 18.20 -0.77
CA VAL A 80 -7.87 16.97 0.01
C VAL A 80 -7.56 15.79 -0.87
N GLN A 81 -6.73 14.88 -0.37
CA GLN A 81 -6.31 13.67 -1.05
C GLN A 81 -6.85 12.41 -0.35
N VAL A 82 -7.34 11.46 -1.13
CA VAL A 82 -7.80 10.14 -0.64
C VAL A 82 -6.62 9.34 -0.12
N THR A 83 -6.73 8.84 1.12
CA THR A 83 -5.64 8.13 1.83
C THR A 83 -5.84 6.62 1.96
N GLY A 84 -7.03 6.13 1.63
CA GLY A 84 -7.43 4.73 1.77
C GLY A 84 -8.88 4.52 1.39
N TYR A 85 -9.33 3.27 1.51
CA TYR A 85 -10.69 2.87 1.19
C TYR A 85 -11.60 2.94 2.43
N ALA A 86 -12.83 3.41 2.24
CA ALA A 86 -13.85 3.40 3.28
C ALA A 86 -14.59 2.06 3.30
N GLU A 87 -14.93 1.58 4.49
CA GLU A 87 -15.89 0.49 4.62
C GLU A 87 -17.29 0.97 4.19
N PRO A 88 -18.17 0.06 3.74
CA PRO A 88 -19.53 0.41 3.37
C PRO A 88 -20.25 1.25 4.44
N GLY A 89 -20.78 2.41 4.02
CA GLY A 89 -21.48 3.36 4.89
C GLY A 89 -20.57 4.28 5.72
N LYS A 90 -19.24 4.19 5.60
CA LYS A 90 -18.30 5.16 6.18
C LYS A 90 -17.85 6.19 5.13
N ALA A 91 -17.43 7.35 5.61
CA ALA A 91 -16.90 8.43 4.77
C ALA A 91 -15.48 8.12 4.28
N ILE A 92 -15.14 8.61 3.09
CA ILE A 92 -13.84 8.45 2.43
C ILE A 92 -12.74 9.12 3.29
N PRO A 93 -11.70 8.39 3.73
CA PRO A 93 -10.66 8.99 4.55
C PRO A 93 -9.73 9.88 3.71
N VAL A 94 -9.61 11.16 4.08
CA VAL A 94 -8.81 12.14 3.34
C VAL A 94 -7.80 12.89 4.22
N THR A 95 -6.82 13.51 3.57
CA THR A 95 -5.78 14.37 4.18
C THR A 95 -5.67 15.69 3.43
N GLN A 96 -5.27 16.77 4.11
CA GLN A 96 -4.87 18.02 3.46
C GLN A 96 -3.41 18.04 3.00
N LYS A 97 -2.61 17.10 3.51
CA LYS A 97 -1.21 16.94 3.09
C LYS A 97 -1.19 16.23 1.74
N VAL A 98 -1.37 17.00 0.67
CA VAL A 98 -1.39 16.51 -0.71
C VAL A 98 0.04 16.13 -1.12
N LEU A 99 0.17 14.97 -1.79
CA LEU A 99 1.43 14.47 -2.34
C LEU A 99 1.20 14.05 -3.79
N PHE A 100 2.17 14.35 -4.66
CA PHE A 100 2.16 13.90 -6.05
C PHE A 100 3.24 12.85 -6.21
N LYS A 101 2.86 11.62 -6.52
CA LYS A 101 3.77 10.46 -6.51
C LYS A 101 3.76 9.79 -7.87
N SER A 102 4.91 9.74 -8.50
CA SER A 102 5.20 8.96 -9.70
C SER A 102 6.13 7.80 -9.37
N ARG A 103 6.67 7.10 -10.38
CA ARG A 103 7.63 6.01 -10.20
C ARG A 103 8.93 6.51 -9.59
N TYR A 104 9.45 7.65 -10.04
CA TYR A 104 10.75 8.17 -9.65
C TYR A 104 10.67 9.28 -8.60
N ALA A 105 9.63 10.11 -8.61
CA ALA A 105 9.52 11.30 -7.78
C ALA A 105 8.33 11.27 -6.79
N ILE A 106 8.48 12.03 -5.71
CA ILE A 106 7.38 12.48 -4.86
C ILE A 106 7.53 14.00 -4.67
N VAL A 107 6.61 14.79 -5.21
CA VAL A 107 6.56 16.24 -4.96
C VAL A 107 5.77 16.50 -3.68
N THR A 108 6.33 17.34 -2.82
CA THR A 108 5.83 17.64 -1.47
C THR A 108 5.58 19.14 -1.30
N PRO A 109 4.38 19.66 -1.63
CA PRO A 109 4.09 21.09 -1.55
C PRO A 109 4.29 21.70 -0.17
N ASP A 110 3.89 20.99 0.90
CA ASP A 110 3.95 21.49 2.28
C ASP A 110 5.33 21.26 2.96
N ALA A 111 6.31 20.69 2.27
CA ALA A 111 7.60 20.31 2.85
C ALA A 111 8.73 20.58 1.85
N PRO A 112 9.30 21.80 1.81
CA PRO A 112 10.33 22.15 0.85
C PRO A 112 11.64 21.39 1.09
N GLY A 113 12.44 21.28 0.04
CA GLY A 113 13.77 20.65 0.04
C GLY A 113 13.86 19.40 -0.82
N LEU A 114 15.06 19.14 -1.34
CA LEU A 114 15.35 18.00 -2.21
C LEU A 114 15.95 16.85 -1.39
N ASN A 115 15.34 15.68 -1.48
CA ASN A 115 15.73 14.50 -0.73
C ASN A 115 15.86 13.29 -1.65
N ILE A 116 16.77 12.39 -1.31
CA ILE A 116 16.94 11.10 -2.01
C ILE A 116 16.67 9.97 -1.03
N SER A 117 16.00 8.92 -1.50
CA SER A 117 15.75 7.69 -0.75
C SER A 117 17.00 7.21 0.00
N ARG A 118 16.82 6.87 1.29
CA ARG A 118 17.90 6.35 2.17
C ARG A 118 18.43 4.98 1.75
N SER A 119 17.76 4.31 0.81
CA SER A 119 18.22 3.05 0.24
C SER A 119 19.33 3.23 -0.80
N ILE A 120 19.40 4.40 -1.44
CA ILE A 120 20.48 4.78 -2.36
C ILE A 120 21.63 5.32 -1.51
N ARG A 121 22.72 4.54 -1.46
CA ARG A 121 23.91 4.79 -0.62
C ARG A 121 25.15 5.15 -1.41
N ASP A 122 25.13 4.94 -2.72
CA ASP A 122 26.23 5.29 -3.61
C ASP A 122 26.27 6.81 -3.77
N ASP A 123 27.43 7.41 -3.47
CA ASP A 123 27.56 8.87 -3.41
C ASP A 123 27.53 9.48 -4.83
N ASP A 124 28.13 8.81 -5.82
CA ASP A 124 28.13 9.28 -7.21
C ASP A 124 26.70 9.29 -7.80
N GLU A 125 25.92 8.24 -7.56
CA GLU A 125 24.52 8.19 -7.98
C GLU A 125 23.67 9.25 -7.25
N ARG A 126 23.97 9.53 -5.98
CA ARG A 126 23.29 10.59 -5.23
C ARG A 126 23.58 11.96 -5.82
N ASP A 127 24.82 12.24 -6.18
CA ASP A 127 25.20 13.52 -6.79
C ASP A 127 24.55 13.68 -8.18
N ARG A 128 24.55 12.61 -9.00
CA ARG A 128 23.82 12.58 -10.29
C ARG A 128 22.35 12.92 -10.14
N LEU A 129 21.68 12.29 -9.17
CA LEU A 129 20.26 12.50 -8.89
C LEU A 129 19.96 13.87 -8.28
N LEU A 130 20.87 14.42 -7.47
CA LEU A 130 20.73 15.79 -6.95
C LEU A 130 20.87 16.83 -8.07
N GLU A 131 21.75 16.62 -9.04
CA GLU A 131 21.94 17.55 -10.16
C GLU A 131 20.65 17.73 -10.97
N VAL A 132 20.04 16.61 -11.39
CA VAL A 132 18.75 16.66 -12.11
C VAL A 132 17.63 17.25 -11.24
N ALA A 133 17.56 16.89 -9.96
CA ALA A 133 16.55 17.42 -9.05
C ALA A 133 16.66 18.93 -8.90
N ASN A 134 17.88 19.47 -8.81
CA ASN A 134 18.11 20.92 -8.74
C ASN A 134 17.76 21.61 -10.05
N ALA A 135 18.09 21.00 -11.20
CA ALA A 135 17.77 21.57 -12.50
C ALA A 135 16.25 21.72 -12.71
N GLU A 136 15.49 20.65 -12.46
CA GLU A 136 14.04 20.64 -12.70
C GLU A 136 13.24 21.40 -11.64
N MET A 137 13.68 21.40 -10.37
CA MET A 137 12.95 22.07 -9.28
C MET A 137 13.46 23.49 -8.97
N CYS A 138 14.35 24.06 -9.80
CA CYS A 138 15.03 25.32 -9.47
C CYS A 138 14.08 26.50 -9.23
N GLU A 139 12.94 26.55 -9.93
CA GLU A 139 11.94 27.62 -9.82
C GLU A 139 10.73 27.20 -8.95
N SER A 140 10.70 25.98 -8.44
CA SER A 140 9.59 25.46 -7.64
C SER A 140 9.79 25.76 -6.15
N GLU A 141 8.71 26.15 -5.47
CA GLU A 141 8.70 26.28 -4.01
C GLU A 141 8.46 24.93 -3.30
N TYR A 142 8.14 23.88 -4.06
CA TYR A 142 7.82 22.55 -3.53
C TYR A 142 9.07 21.75 -3.18
N GLY A 143 8.92 20.80 -2.26
CA GLY A 143 9.96 19.79 -2.04
C GLY A 143 9.85 18.64 -3.04
N LEU A 144 10.93 17.86 -3.12
CA LEU A 144 11.03 16.68 -3.96
C LEU A 144 11.71 15.55 -3.18
N ILE A 145 11.18 14.34 -3.30
CA ILE A 145 11.82 13.11 -2.83
C ILE A 145 12.02 12.17 -4.02
N LEU A 146 13.27 11.92 -4.38
CA LEU A 146 13.64 10.90 -5.35
C LEU A 146 13.58 9.50 -4.72
N ARG A 147 12.87 8.59 -5.38
CA ARG A 147 12.58 7.24 -4.91
C ARG A 147 13.73 6.29 -5.22
N SER A 148 13.72 5.12 -4.59
CA SER A 148 14.72 4.07 -4.86
C SER A 148 14.70 3.57 -6.30
N ALA A 149 13.57 3.75 -7.00
CA ALA A 149 13.39 3.38 -8.39
C ALA A 149 14.29 4.16 -9.35
N CYS A 150 14.87 5.31 -8.94
CA CYS A 150 15.77 6.08 -9.79
C CYS A 150 17.13 5.42 -10.01
N SER A 151 17.52 4.48 -9.14
CA SER A 151 18.88 3.95 -9.10
C SER A 151 19.22 3.23 -10.40
N GLY A 152 20.17 3.77 -11.15
CA GLY A 152 20.65 3.18 -12.41
C GLY A 152 19.73 3.41 -13.62
N GLU A 153 18.68 4.22 -13.48
CA GLU A 153 17.79 4.59 -14.59
C GLU A 153 18.34 5.78 -15.41
N ASP A 154 17.76 6.02 -16.58
CA ASP A 154 18.14 7.15 -17.42
C ASP A 154 17.78 8.50 -16.75
N ILE A 155 18.74 9.42 -16.75
CA ILE A 155 18.57 10.74 -16.17
C ILE A 155 17.52 11.57 -16.91
N ALA A 156 17.39 11.36 -18.23
CA ALA A 156 16.39 12.06 -19.04
C ALA A 156 14.96 11.61 -18.66
N GLU A 157 14.75 10.31 -18.46
CA GLU A 157 13.46 9.77 -18.01
C GLU A 157 13.10 10.27 -16.60
N ILE A 158 14.09 10.35 -15.70
CA ILE A 158 13.89 10.90 -14.36
C ILE A 158 13.54 12.40 -14.43
N ALA A 159 14.22 13.18 -15.28
CA ALA A 159 13.94 14.60 -15.45
C ALA A 159 12.50 14.84 -15.95
N GLU A 160 12.09 14.11 -16.98
CA GLU A 160 10.73 14.19 -17.53
C GLU A 160 9.66 13.84 -16.48
N ASP A 161 9.91 12.79 -15.68
CA ASP A 161 9.01 12.38 -14.60
C ASP A 161 8.92 13.44 -13.47
N ILE A 162 10.03 14.08 -13.10
CA ILE A 162 10.04 15.17 -12.12
C ILE A 162 9.24 16.36 -12.66
N ALA A 163 9.52 16.80 -13.89
CA ALA A 163 8.85 17.93 -14.51
C ALA A 163 7.34 17.70 -14.59
N ALA A 164 6.91 16.51 -15.04
CA ALA A 164 5.50 16.15 -15.10
C ALA A 164 4.82 16.19 -13.72
N MET A 165 5.51 15.77 -12.65
CA MET A 165 4.97 15.84 -11.29
C MET A 165 4.95 17.26 -10.72
N ALA A 166 5.92 18.10 -11.06
CA ALA A 166 5.94 19.51 -10.69
C ALA A 166 4.79 20.26 -11.37
N ASP A 167 4.59 20.06 -12.67
CA ASP A 167 3.49 20.65 -13.45
C ASP A 167 2.12 20.23 -12.90
N LEU A 168 1.95 18.94 -12.57
CA LEU A 168 0.72 18.44 -11.96
C LEU A 168 0.48 19.08 -10.59
N ALA A 169 1.54 19.25 -9.80
CA ALA A 169 1.47 19.91 -8.51
C ALA A 169 1.05 21.38 -8.66
N ASP A 170 1.66 22.13 -9.57
CA ASP A 170 1.31 23.52 -9.84
C ASP A 170 -0.15 23.66 -10.30
N GLN A 171 -0.60 22.79 -11.20
CA GLN A 171 -1.97 22.78 -11.68
C GLN A 171 -2.98 22.57 -10.54
N VAL A 172 -2.73 21.57 -9.67
CA VAL A 172 -3.66 21.20 -8.60
C VAL A 172 -3.59 22.17 -7.43
N MET A 173 -2.40 22.62 -7.04
CA MET A 173 -2.20 23.55 -5.94
C MET A 173 -2.58 25.00 -6.31
N GLY A 174 -2.46 25.36 -7.59
CA GLY A 174 -2.90 26.64 -8.14
C GLY A 174 -4.42 26.75 -8.34
N ASP A 175 -5.17 25.68 -8.08
CA ASP A 175 -6.62 25.65 -8.25
C ASP A 175 -7.36 26.63 -7.31
N GLN A 176 -8.21 27.50 -7.89
CA GLN A 176 -8.96 28.55 -7.17
C GLN A 176 -10.48 28.45 -7.38
N GLY A 177 -10.99 27.31 -7.85
CA GLY A 177 -12.42 27.19 -8.13
C GLY A 177 -13.30 27.26 -6.88
N ALA A 178 -14.58 27.58 -7.08
CA ALA A 178 -15.53 27.81 -5.98
C ALA A 178 -16.42 26.60 -5.65
N ASP A 179 -16.55 25.63 -6.57
CA ASP A 179 -17.44 24.47 -6.45
C ASP A 179 -16.68 23.18 -6.20
N ILE A 180 -17.30 22.16 -5.60
CA ILE A 180 -16.61 20.88 -5.39
C ILE A 180 -16.19 20.27 -6.74
N ALA A 181 -14.99 19.72 -6.82
CA ALA A 181 -14.46 19.16 -8.06
C ALA A 181 -13.46 18.04 -7.81
N LEU A 182 -13.39 17.13 -8.78
CA LEU A 182 -12.29 16.18 -8.94
C LEU A 182 -11.19 16.90 -9.72
N LEU A 183 -9.99 16.97 -9.16
CA LEU A 183 -8.86 17.68 -9.75
C LEU A 183 -7.82 16.73 -10.34
N CYS A 184 -7.63 15.59 -9.70
CA CYS A 184 -6.72 14.54 -10.16
C CYS A 184 -7.28 13.19 -9.75
N GLU A 185 -7.41 12.26 -10.70
CA GLU A 185 -7.69 10.86 -10.39
C GLU A 185 -6.43 10.19 -9.83
N GLY A 186 -6.61 9.30 -8.86
CA GLY A 186 -5.54 8.44 -8.38
C GLY A 186 -5.22 7.33 -9.38
N ASP A 187 -4.01 6.78 -9.27
CA ASP A 187 -3.54 5.73 -10.18
C ASP A 187 -4.44 4.48 -10.16
N GLY A 188 -4.79 4.01 -11.36
CA GLY A 188 -5.40 2.70 -11.56
C GLY A 188 -4.41 1.55 -11.31
N PRO A 189 -4.88 0.28 -11.29
CA PRO A 189 -4.07 -0.87 -10.89
C PRO A 189 -2.84 -1.12 -11.78
N HIS A 190 -2.92 -0.85 -13.08
CA HIS A 190 -1.78 -0.97 -13.99
C HIS A 190 -0.71 0.09 -13.72
N ALA A 191 -1.13 1.35 -13.50
CA ALA A 191 -0.23 2.44 -13.15
C ALA A 191 0.40 2.21 -11.77
N LEU A 192 -0.38 1.77 -10.78
CA LEU A 192 0.12 1.37 -9.46
C LEU A 192 1.15 0.24 -9.54
N ALA A 193 0.87 -0.79 -10.34
CA ALA A 193 1.81 -1.89 -10.57
C ALA A 193 3.14 -1.38 -11.14
N TRP A 194 3.09 -0.56 -12.20
CA TRP A 194 4.29 0.06 -12.78
C TRP A 194 5.04 0.93 -11.77
N ARG A 195 4.32 1.71 -10.96
CA ARG A 195 4.87 2.68 -10.02
C ARG A 195 5.50 2.03 -8.78
N ASP A 196 4.95 0.92 -8.30
CA ASP A 196 5.27 0.34 -7.00
C ASP A 196 6.00 -1.02 -7.10
N TRP A 197 5.85 -1.79 -8.21
CA TRP A 197 6.59 -3.04 -8.44
C TRP A 197 7.87 -2.78 -9.25
N VAL A 198 8.90 -2.31 -8.55
CA VAL A 198 10.15 -1.81 -9.15
C VAL A 198 11.18 -2.87 -9.49
N GLU A 199 11.10 -4.05 -8.86
CA GLU A 199 12.03 -5.16 -9.09
C GLU A 199 11.87 -5.73 -10.52
N PRO A 200 12.98 -6.06 -11.21
CA PRO A 200 12.94 -6.60 -12.57
C PRO A 200 11.98 -7.79 -12.70
N ALA A 201 11.10 -7.72 -13.70
CA ALA A 201 10.09 -8.73 -13.97
C ALA A 201 9.75 -8.77 -15.47
N GLU A 202 9.32 -9.93 -15.94
CA GLU A 202 8.66 -10.06 -17.23
C GLU A 202 7.29 -9.36 -17.16
N VAL A 203 6.96 -8.51 -18.13
CA VAL A 203 5.67 -7.82 -18.19
C VAL A 203 4.81 -8.47 -19.27
N VAL A 204 3.65 -8.98 -18.87
CA VAL A 204 2.67 -9.64 -19.72
C VAL A 204 1.43 -8.76 -19.82
N THR A 205 1.07 -8.36 -21.04
CA THR A 205 -0.09 -7.49 -21.33
C THR A 205 -1.10 -8.13 -22.29
N GLN A 206 -0.85 -9.38 -22.69
CA GLN A 206 -1.73 -10.10 -23.59
C GLN A 206 -3.05 -10.46 -22.89
N PRO A 207 -4.21 -10.34 -23.57
CA PRO A 207 -5.48 -10.77 -23.02
C PRO A 207 -5.45 -12.25 -22.62
N GLY A 208 -6.00 -12.58 -21.44
CA GLY A 208 -6.00 -13.95 -20.91
C GLY A 208 -4.73 -14.31 -20.13
N GLY A 209 -3.81 -13.36 -19.94
CA GLY A 209 -2.59 -13.57 -19.17
C GLY A 209 -2.84 -14.07 -17.74
N PHE A 210 -3.98 -13.74 -17.13
CA PHE A 210 -4.33 -14.27 -15.81
C PHE A 210 -4.53 -15.80 -15.79
N GLU A 211 -5.11 -16.36 -16.84
CA GLU A 211 -5.28 -17.81 -16.97
C GLU A 211 -3.93 -18.47 -17.29
N ASP A 212 -3.23 -17.97 -18.31
CA ASP A 212 -1.97 -18.52 -18.80
C ASP A 212 -0.86 -18.57 -17.73
N HIS A 213 -0.86 -17.61 -16.81
CA HIS A 213 0.16 -17.50 -15.75
C HIS A 213 -0.33 -17.97 -14.37
N GLY A 214 -1.50 -18.63 -14.29
CA GLY A 214 -2.02 -19.23 -13.05
C GLY A 214 -2.45 -18.22 -11.99
N VAL A 215 -2.77 -16.98 -12.39
CA VAL A 215 -3.27 -15.94 -11.48
C VAL A 215 -4.64 -16.32 -10.94
N LEU A 216 -5.53 -16.84 -11.80
CA LEU A 216 -6.89 -17.22 -11.39
C LEU A 216 -6.90 -18.30 -10.30
N ASP A 217 -6.12 -19.37 -10.48
CA ASP A 217 -5.95 -20.43 -9.47
C ASP A 217 -5.41 -19.88 -8.14
N ALA A 218 -4.45 -18.95 -8.22
CA ALA A 218 -3.87 -18.33 -7.04
C ALA A 218 -4.85 -17.40 -6.32
N LEU A 219 -5.72 -16.69 -7.06
CA LEU A 219 -6.80 -15.87 -6.50
C LEU A 219 -7.85 -16.73 -5.81
N ASP A 220 -8.24 -17.87 -6.41
CA ASP A 220 -9.17 -18.81 -5.81
C ASP A 220 -8.64 -19.38 -4.49
N MET A 221 -7.35 -19.72 -4.44
CA MET A 221 -6.69 -20.11 -3.19
C MET A 221 -6.68 -18.97 -2.17
N ALA A 222 -6.40 -17.74 -2.61
CA ALA A 222 -6.32 -16.57 -1.73
C ALA A 222 -7.68 -16.11 -1.18
N GLN A 223 -8.80 -16.45 -1.84
CA GLN A 223 -10.15 -16.24 -1.29
C GLN A 223 -10.42 -17.09 -0.05
N GLY A 224 -9.78 -18.26 0.05
CA GLY A 224 -9.80 -19.07 1.25
C GLY A 224 -9.01 -18.46 2.41
N ILE A 225 -9.20 -19.01 3.61
CA ILE A 225 -8.45 -18.58 4.80
C ILE A 225 -7.08 -19.27 4.92
N SER A 226 -6.88 -20.42 4.27
CA SER A 226 -5.68 -21.25 4.45
C SER A 226 -4.55 -20.86 3.50
N GLU A 227 -3.32 -20.81 4.01
CA GLU A 227 -2.10 -20.59 3.23
C GLU A 227 -1.01 -21.59 3.64
N PRO A 228 -0.38 -22.30 2.69
CA PRO A 228 0.67 -23.25 3.00
C PRO A 228 1.97 -22.56 3.42
N LEU A 229 2.61 -23.10 4.47
CA LEU A 229 3.93 -22.71 4.93
C LEU A 229 5.02 -23.65 4.40
N ALA A 230 6.24 -23.14 4.34
CA ALA A 230 7.41 -23.99 4.19
C ALA A 230 7.50 -24.96 5.39
N GLY A 231 7.78 -26.24 5.12
CA GLY A 231 7.83 -27.28 6.15
C GLY A 231 6.50 -28.00 6.41
N GLY A 232 5.46 -27.77 5.61
CA GLY A 232 4.21 -28.54 5.63
C GLY A 232 3.15 -28.04 6.62
N GLY A 233 3.46 -27.03 7.43
CA GLY A 233 2.48 -26.32 8.24
C GLY A 233 1.61 -25.37 7.42
N HIS A 234 0.59 -24.77 8.04
CA HIS A 234 -0.35 -23.84 7.41
C HIS A 234 -0.58 -22.62 8.30
N ILE A 235 -0.94 -21.49 7.70
CA ILE A 235 -1.55 -20.37 8.41
C ILE A 235 -3.00 -20.22 7.97
N TYR A 236 -3.86 -19.84 8.90
CA TYR A 236 -5.26 -19.53 8.64
C TYR A 236 -5.50 -18.05 8.95
N VAL A 237 -5.78 -17.26 7.92
CA VAL A 237 -6.01 -15.82 8.01
C VAL A 237 -7.49 -15.53 7.84
N GLU A 238 -8.17 -15.22 8.93
CA GLU A 238 -9.63 -15.06 8.95
C GLU A 238 -10.03 -13.65 9.39
N PRO A 239 -10.65 -12.85 8.51
CA PRO A 239 -11.23 -11.57 8.89
C PRO A 239 -12.53 -11.79 9.67
N THR A 240 -12.62 -11.22 10.86
CA THR A 240 -13.87 -11.12 11.64
C THR A 240 -14.48 -9.72 11.50
N ARG A 241 -15.58 -9.45 12.22
CA ARG A 241 -16.17 -8.11 12.27
C ARG A 241 -15.25 -7.05 12.86
N ALA A 242 -14.41 -7.41 13.83
CA ALA A 242 -13.63 -6.44 14.62
C ALA A 242 -12.14 -6.45 14.26
N LEU A 243 -11.59 -7.63 13.97
CA LEU A 243 -10.15 -7.85 13.78
C LEU A 243 -9.91 -9.00 12.81
N VAL A 244 -8.66 -9.16 12.37
CA VAL A 244 -8.22 -10.34 11.62
C VAL A 244 -7.50 -11.29 12.59
N SER A 245 -7.94 -12.54 12.65
CA SER A 245 -7.26 -13.60 13.39
C SER A 245 -6.32 -14.37 12.46
N VAL A 246 -5.14 -14.71 12.96
CA VAL A 246 -4.16 -15.55 12.27
C VAL A 246 -3.84 -16.73 13.17
N ASP A 247 -4.16 -17.95 12.74
CA ASP A 247 -3.77 -19.19 13.42
C ASP A 247 -2.61 -19.88 12.69
N VAL A 248 -1.71 -20.54 13.43
CA VAL A 248 -0.54 -21.24 12.88
C VAL A 248 -0.56 -22.70 13.25
N ASN A 249 -0.62 -23.56 12.23
CA ASN A 249 -0.59 -25.01 12.36
C ASN A 249 0.75 -25.59 11.91
N THR A 250 1.28 -26.56 12.66
CA THR A 250 2.57 -27.21 12.38
C THR A 250 2.50 -28.30 11.31
N GLY A 251 1.30 -28.67 10.86
CA GLY A 251 1.07 -29.76 9.92
C GLY A 251 1.44 -31.11 10.53
N SER A 252 2.10 -31.95 9.73
CA SER A 252 2.54 -33.29 10.15
C SER A 252 3.90 -33.31 10.86
N ASP A 253 4.58 -32.17 11.03
CA ASP A 253 5.84 -32.10 11.81
C ASP A 253 5.51 -32.26 13.31
N THR A 254 5.95 -33.38 13.89
CA THR A 254 5.80 -33.71 15.32
C THR A 254 7.08 -33.51 16.12
N SER A 255 8.11 -32.90 15.51
CA SER A 255 9.37 -32.60 16.20
C SER A 255 9.18 -31.56 17.31
N ILE A 256 10.08 -31.57 18.30
CA ILE A 256 10.08 -30.59 19.40
C ILE A 256 10.17 -29.14 18.86
N ALA A 257 10.81 -28.95 17.71
CA ALA A 257 10.98 -27.65 17.06
C ALA A 257 9.86 -27.29 16.08
N ALA A 258 8.83 -28.13 15.91
CA ALA A 258 7.77 -27.94 14.92
C ALA A 258 7.07 -26.58 15.07
N GLY A 259 6.68 -26.21 16.29
CA GLY A 259 6.05 -24.92 16.58
C GLY A 259 6.95 -23.73 16.23
N GLN A 260 8.24 -23.80 16.61
CA GLN A 260 9.20 -22.76 16.27
C GLN A 260 9.38 -22.62 14.75
N LYS A 261 9.54 -23.72 14.03
CA LYS A 261 9.71 -23.69 12.56
C LYS A 261 8.48 -23.10 11.87
N ALA A 262 7.28 -23.53 12.27
CA ALA A 262 6.02 -23.03 11.72
C ALA A 262 5.84 -21.53 11.99
N ASN A 263 6.13 -21.07 13.21
CA ASN A 263 6.04 -19.64 13.55
C ASN A 263 7.00 -18.78 12.72
N PHE A 264 8.23 -19.23 12.48
CA PHE A 264 9.19 -18.49 11.64
C PHE A 264 8.79 -18.51 10.16
N ALA A 265 8.19 -19.60 9.68
CA ALA A 265 7.63 -19.66 8.34
C ALA A 265 6.42 -18.72 8.20
N CYS A 266 5.52 -18.69 9.20
CA CYS A 266 4.43 -17.73 9.31
C CYS A 266 4.94 -16.29 9.26
N ALA A 267 5.96 -15.95 10.05
CA ALA A 267 6.52 -14.59 10.08
C ALA A 267 6.97 -14.09 8.70
N ARG A 268 7.48 -14.99 7.84
CA ARG A 268 7.91 -14.66 6.47
C ARG A 268 6.75 -14.61 5.48
N ALA A 269 5.74 -15.46 5.64
CA ALA A 269 4.62 -15.57 4.71
C ALA A 269 3.49 -14.58 4.98
N LEU A 270 3.33 -14.14 6.23
CA LEU A 270 2.18 -13.35 6.67
C LEU A 270 2.01 -12.01 5.92
N PRO A 271 3.05 -11.21 5.64
CA PRO A 271 2.87 -9.96 4.89
C PRO A 271 2.22 -10.19 3.53
N ARG A 272 2.70 -11.18 2.77
CA ARG A 272 2.11 -11.58 1.48
C ARG A 272 0.65 -12.02 1.64
N ALA A 273 0.38 -12.91 2.61
CA ALA A 273 -0.96 -13.44 2.84
C ALA A 273 -1.99 -12.33 3.17
N LEU A 274 -1.59 -11.32 3.96
CA LEU A 274 -2.41 -10.15 4.26
C LEU A 274 -2.56 -9.21 3.05
N ARG A 275 -1.47 -8.98 2.31
CA ARG A 275 -1.44 -8.08 1.14
C ARG A 275 -2.35 -8.59 0.02
N VAL A 276 -2.20 -9.85 -0.37
CA VAL A 276 -3.02 -10.48 -1.42
C VAL A 276 -4.50 -10.49 -1.05
N ARG A 277 -4.82 -10.66 0.24
CA ARG A 277 -6.22 -10.61 0.72
C ARG A 277 -6.74 -9.19 0.94
N GLY A 278 -5.91 -8.16 0.81
CA GLY A 278 -6.27 -6.77 1.10
C GLY A 278 -6.63 -6.51 2.57
N LEU A 279 -6.07 -7.29 3.51
CA LEU A 279 -6.47 -7.25 4.92
C LEU A 279 -5.64 -6.26 5.74
N GLY A 280 -6.32 -5.40 6.51
CA GLY A 280 -5.71 -4.45 7.42
C GLY A 280 -6.57 -4.21 8.67
N GLY A 281 -6.11 -3.33 9.55
CA GLY A 281 -6.70 -3.08 10.85
C GLY A 281 -5.96 -3.78 11.99
N GLN A 282 -6.69 -4.15 13.04
CA GLN A 282 -6.14 -4.92 14.16
C GLN A 282 -5.99 -6.38 13.76
N ILE A 283 -4.82 -6.95 14.00
CA ILE A 283 -4.48 -8.33 13.63
C ILE A 283 -3.88 -9.03 14.86
N THR A 284 -4.44 -10.18 15.21
CA THR A 284 -3.98 -11.01 16.33
C THR A 284 -3.48 -12.33 15.78
N ILE A 285 -2.24 -12.70 16.14
CA ILE A 285 -1.59 -13.93 15.71
C ILE A 285 -1.56 -14.90 16.88
N ASP A 286 -2.29 -16.00 16.75
CA ASP A 286 -2.18 -17.18 17.60
C ASP A 286 -1.11 -18.11 17.03
N LEU A 287 0.00 -18.22 17.77
CA LEU A 287 1.20 -18.91 17.33
C LEU A 287 1.23 -20.32 17.90
N ALA A 288 1.79 -21.26 17.14
CA ALA A 288 2.06 -22.60 17.64
C ALA A 288 2.95 -22.54 18.90
N PRO A 289 2.85 -23.52 19.82
CA PRO A 289 3.63 -23.51 21.06
C PRO A 289 5.13 -23.31 20.82
N MET A 290 5.71 -22.29 21.47
CA MET A 290 7.14 -21.97 21.39
C MET A 290 7.68 -21.47 22.73
N ALA A 291 8.96 -21.71 23.01
CA ALA A 291 9.56 -21.25 24.26
C ALA A 291 9.71 -19.72 24.28
N LYS A 292 9.58 -19.11 25.48
CA LYS A 292 9.69 -17.66 25.65
C LYS A 292 11.01 -17.08 25.13
N LYS A 293 12.12 -17.84 25.22
CA LYS A 293 13.44 -17.43 24.72
C LYS A 293 13.47 -17.23 23.19
N ASP A 294 12.59 -17.90 22.46
CA ASP A 294 12.56 -17.85 20.99
C ASP A 294 11.71 -16.69 20.45
N ARG A 295 10.92 -16.04 21.32
CA ARG A 295 10.03 -14.92 20.96
C ARG A 295 10.77 -13.76 20.32
N ARG A 296 11.94 -13.42 20.84
CA ARG A 296 12.79 -12.33 20.30
C ARG A 296 13.25 -12.63 18.87
N GLY A 297 13.58 -13.88 18.57
CA GLY A 297 13.98 -14.29 17.22
C GLY A 297 12.82 -14.25 16.23
N PHE A 298 11.63 -14.68 16.67
CA PHE A 298 10.39 -14.55 15.89
C PHE A 298 10.07 -13.09 15.59
N GLU A 299 10.09 -12.20 16.59
CA GLU A 299 9.83 -10.76 16.42
C GLU A 299 10.79 -10.10 15.44
N SER A 300 12.08 -10.45 15.53
CA SER A 300 13.09 -9.95 14.59
C SER A 300 12.79 -10.37 13.15
N THR A 301 12.35 -11.62 12.96
CA THR A 301 11.98 -12.16 11.64
C THR A 301 10.71 -11.49 11.11
N LEU A 302 9.69 -11.34 11.95
CA LEU A 302 8.42 -10.69 11.63
C LEU A 302 8.65 -9.22 11.23
N ARG A 303 9.46 -8.49 12.02
CA ARG A 303 9.83 -7.10 11.73
C ARG A 303 10.58 -6.95 10.41
N ALA A 304 11.52 -7.84 10.13
CA ALA A 304 12.24 -7.82 8.86
C ALA A 304 11.30 -8.07 7.68
N ALA A 305 10.35 -9.01 7.82
CA ALA A 305 9.39 -9.33 6.78
C ALA A 305 8.42 -8.17 6.49
N PHE A 306 7.84 -7.55 7.52
CA PHE A 306 6.93 -6.40 7.35
C PHE A 306 7.64 -5.11 6.93
N ARG A 307 8.96 -4.98 7.17
CA ARG A 307 9.72 -3.82 6.67
C ARG A 307 9.74 -3.73 5.14
N ALA A 308 9.61 -4.87 4.46
CA ALA A 308 9.54 -4.96 3.01
C ALA A 308 8.10 -4.96 2.46
N ASP A 309 7.07 -4.88 3.33
CA ASP A 309 5.68 -4.83 2.90
C ASP A 309 5.29 -3.43 2.42
N SER A 310 4.35 -3.35 1.48
CA SER A 310 3.89 -2.07 0.93
C SER A 310 3.01 -1.27 1.91
N GLU A 311 2.39 -1.93 2.89
CA GLU A 311 1.48 -1.29 3.84
C GLU A 311 2.14 -1.12 5.21
N ASP A 312 2.04 0.11 5.74
CA ASP A 312 2.53 0.44 7.07
C ASP A 312 1.94 -0.50 8.13
N THR A 313 2.83 -1.16 8.86
CA THR A 313 2.49 -2.12 9.90
C THR A 313 3.22 -1.78 11.20
N THR A 314 2.43 -1.49 12.24
CA THR A 314 2.95 -1.33 13.61
C THR A 314 2.89 -2.67 14.32
N LEU A 315 4.04 -3.20 14.71
CA LEU A 315 4.13 -4.38 15.55
C LEU A 315 3.97 -3.98 17.01
N VAL A 316 2.88 -4.41 17.67
CA VAL A 316 2.50 -3.95 19.01
C VAL A 316 3.23 -4.77 20.07
N GLY A 317 3.09 -6.09 20.06
CA GLY A 317 3.78 -6.98 20.98
C GLY A 317 2.97 -8.18 21.43
N TRP A 318 3.50 -8.89 22.42
CA TRP A 318 2.87 -10.08 23.00
C TRP A 318 1.78 -9.74 24.01
N THR A 319 0.67 -10.47 23.94
CA THR A 319 -0.38 -10.41 24.95
C THR A 319 -0.08 -11.33 26.14
N PRO A 320 -0.76 -11.14 27.29
CA PRO A 320 -0.68 -12.09 28.41
C PRO A 320 -1.12 -13.51 28.06
N LEU A 321 -2.03 -13.67 27.09
CA LEU A 321 -2.49 -14.97 26.60
C LEU A 321 -1.48 -15.66 25.69
N GLY A 322 -0.47 -14.92 25.21
CA GLY A 322 0.59 -15.48 24.36
C GLY A 322 0.39 -15.24 22.86
N HIS A 323 -0.64 -14.49 22.46
CA HIS A 323 -0.78 -14.01 21.08
C HIS A 323 0.21 -12.89 20.78
N TYR A 324 0.42 -12.59 19.50
CA TYR A 324 1.15 -11.41 19.04
C TYR A 324 0.22 -10.46 18.29
N GLU A 325 0.23 -9.18 18.65
CA GLU A 325 -0.64 -8.16 18.05
C GLU A 325 0.12 -7.23 17.11
N LEU A 326 -0.54 -6.86 16.02
CA LEU A 326 -0.08 -5.82 15.11
C LEU A 326 -1.25 -4.99 14.58
N ILE A 327 -0.96 -3.77 14.15
CA ILE A 327 -1.90 -2.87 13.49
C ILE A 327 -1.37 -2.56 12.10
N ARG A 328 -2.11 -2.95 11.07
CA ARG A 328 -1.77 -2.70 9.66
C ARG A 328 -2.69 -1.63 9.07
N LYS A 329 -2.17 -0.72 8.25
CA LYS A 329 -2.98 0.28 7.55
C LYS A 329 -4.04 -0.41 6.66
N ARG A 330 -5.26 0.14 6.62
CA ARG A 330 -6.30 -0.28 5.66
C ARG A 330 -6.11 0.48 4.35
N GLY A 331 -5.10 0.08 3.58
CA GLY A 331 -4.74 0.72 2.31
C GLY A 331 -5.35 0.05 1.07
N ARG A 332 -6.08 -1.07 1.23
CA ARG A 332 -6.58 -1.91 0.13
C ARG A 332 -8.03 -2.33 0.37
N ILE A 333 -8.75 -2.59 -0.71
CA ILE A 333 -10.06 -3.27 -0.69
C ILE A 333 -9.79 -4.76 -0.41
N ALA A 334 -10.61 -5.39 0.43
CA ALA A 334 -10.47 -6.80 0.73
C ALA A 334 -10.73 -7.64 -0.53
N LEU A 335 -9.95 -8.70 -0.76
CA LEU A 335 -10.05 -9.52 -1.97
C LEU A 335 -11.46 -10.09 -2.17
N THR A 336 -12.11 -10.54 -1.10
CA THR A 336 -13.47 -11.11 -1.13
C THR A 336 -14.56 -10.09 -1.43
N GLU A 337 -14.27 -8.79 -1.27
CA GLU A 337 -15.13 -7.70 -1.72
C GLU A 337 -14.79 -7.32 -3.16
N ALA A 338 -13.50 -7.20 -3.46
CA ALA A 338 -13.00 -6.83 -4.76
C ALA A 338 -13.38 -7.84 -5.86
N LEU A 339 -13.56 -9.12 -5.52
CA LEU A 339 -13.94 -10.18 -6.46
C LEU A 339 -15.46 -10.40 -6.59
N ARG A 340 -16.30 -9.59 -5.92
CA ARG A 340 -17.76 -9.69 -6.10
C ARG A 340 -18.17 -9.27 -7.50
#